data_AF-A0A426WAK7-F1
#
_entry.id   AF-A0A426WAK7-F1
#
_cell.length_a   1.000
_cell.length_b   1.000
_cell.length_c   1.000
_cell.angle_alpha   90.00
_cell.angle_beta   90.00
_cell.angle_gamma   90.00
#
_symmetry.space_group_name_H-M   'P 1'
#
loop_
_entity.id
_entity.type
_entity.pdbx_description
1 polymer ?
#
loop_
_entity_poly.entity_id
_entity_poly.type
_entity_poly.pdbx_seq_one_letter_code
_entity_poly.pdbx_strand_id
1 'polypeptide(L)'
;MRSSFNSVRRFTYLLAGAAFVVTSLQAVGDTAVIKGSKAASMESCVAETNDIRRNHMDYLKHQRVETVHGGIRGAKFSLIDCVECHASKDHDGNAVPVTDEGQFCEACHAYVAVSPACFQCHRTTPMQGKGSLGAVDLERMKFQSLNASSLKEWHPVIHAGSESAR
;
A
#
# COMPACT_ATOMS: atom_id res chain seq x y z
N MET A 1 34.26 -35.10 -52.62
CA MET A 1 32.93 -35.25 -51.99
C MET A 1 33.01 -34.99 -50.48
N ARG A 2 33.01 -33.74 -50.00
CA ARG A 2 33.07 -33.42 -48.55
C ARG A 2 32.46 -32.05 -48.18
N SER A 3 31.73 -31.43 -49.11
CA SER A 3 31.18 -30.06 -48.96
C SER A 3 29.68 -30.02 -48.63
N SER A 4 28.94 -31.12 -48.84
CA SER A 4 27.47 -31.12 -48.73
C SER A 4 26.96 -31.33 -47.29
N PHE A 5 27.65 -32.15 -46.48
CA PHE A 5 27.21 -32.52 -45.14
C PHE A 5 27.24 -31.37 -44.11
N ASN A 6 28.14 -30.39 -44.29
CA ASN A 6 28.23 -29.24 -43.39
C ASN A 6 27.15 -28.17 -43.66
N SER A 7 26.59 -28.14 -44.87
CA SER A 7 25.55 -27.16 -45.25
C SER A 7 24.17 -27.56 -44.71
N VAL A 8 23.87 -28.87 -44.68
CA VAL A 8 22.60 -29.39 -44.15
C VAL A 8 22.51 -29.22 -42.63
N ARG A 9 23.61 -29.46 -41.89
CA ARG A 9 23.66 -29.23 -40.44
C ARG A 9 23.48 -27.75 -40.08
N ARG A 10 24.05 -26.82 -40.87
CA ARG A 10 23.87 -25.38 -40.63
C ARG A 10 22.43 -24.92 -40.86
N PHE A 11 21.73 -25.49 -41.83
CA PHE A 11 20.32 -25.19 -42.08
C PHE A 11 19.38 -25.75 -41.00
N THR A 12 19.67 -26.92 -40.44
CA THR A 12 18.86 -27.49 -39.34
C THR A 12 18.96 -26.67 -38.05
N TYR A 13 20.11 -26.03 -37.78
CA TYR A 13 20.24 -25.15 -36.61
C TYR A 13 19.54 -23.79 -36.79
N LEU A 14 19.39 -23.31 -38.03
CA LEU A 14 18.69 -22.04 -38.30
C LEU A 14 17.17 -22.16 -38.21
N LEU A 15 16.58 -23.31 -38.58
CA LEU A 15 15.14 -23.55 -38.40
C LEU A 15 14.76 -23.87 -36.95
N ALA A 16 15.62 -24.54 -36.19
CA ALA A 16 15.40 -24.81 -34.77
C ALA A 16 15.54 -23.56 -33.88
N GLY A 17 16.33 -22.56 -34.30
CA GLY A 17 16.50 -21.29 -33.57
C GLY A 17 15.34 -20.31 -33.75
N ALA A 18 14.64 -20.35 -34.89
CA ALA A 18 13.55 -19.42 -35.19
C ALA A 18 12.20 -19.79 -34.52
N ALA A 19 12.02 -21.03 -34.09
CA ALA A 19 10.76 -21.51 -33.52
C ALA A 19 10.59 -21.20 -32.01
N PHE A 20 11.61 -20.66 -31.33
CA PHE A 20 11.59 -20.47 -29.87
C PHE A 20 11.31 -19.03 -29.39
N VAL A 21 10.94 -18.09 -30.28
CA VAL A 21 10.88 -16.65 -29.92
C VAL A 21 9.46 -16.09 -29.72
N VAL A 22 8.38 -16.84 -29.95
CA VAL A 22 7.02 -16.24 -30.04
C VAL A 22 6.14 -16.36 -28.78
N THR A 23 6.51 -17.12 -27.75
CA THR A 23 5.66 -17.29 -26.56
C THR A 23 6.14 -16.49 -25.36
N SER A 24 5.84 -15.20 -25.29
CA SER A 24 5.88 -14.43 -24.03
C SER A 24 4.99 -13.18 -24.08
N LEU A 25 3.69 -13.36 -24.29
CA LEU A 25 2.72 -12.34 -23.87
C LEU A 25 1.68 -12.99 -22.98
N GLN A 26 2.08 -13.30 -21.75
CA GLN A 26 1.16 -13.49 -20.65
C GLN A 26 1.27 -12.27 -19.74
N ALA A 27 0.44 -11.27 -20.00
CA ALA A 27 0.10 -10.28 -18.98
C ALA A 27 -0.95 -10.92 -18.06
N VAL A 28 -0.50 -11.79 -17.15
CA VAL A 28 -1.32 -12.13 -15.98
C VAL A 28 -1.12 -10.97 -15.01
N GLY A 29 -1.96 -9.94 -15.16
CA GLY A 29 -2.15 -8.97 -14.09
C GLY A 29 -2.90 -9.69 -12.97
N ASP A 30 -2.15 -10.26 -12.02
CA ASP A 30 -2.71 -10.78 -10.77
C ASP A 30 -3.67 -9.74 -10.19
N THR A 31 -4.90 -10.18 -9.92
CA THR A 31 -6.04 -9.33 -9.59
C THR A 31 -5.69 -8.33 -8.50
N ALA A 32 -5.82 -7.03 -8.82
CA ALA A 32 -5.59 -5.92 -7.89
C ALA A 32 -6.66 -5.80 -6.79
N VAL A 33 -7.38 -6.89 -6.49
CA VAL A 33 -8.57 -6.97 -5.63
C VAL A 33 -8.68 -8.37 -5.03
N ILE A 34 -9.30 -8.50 -3.86
CA ILE A 34 -9.46 -9.78 -3.14
C ILE A 34 -10.82 -10.42 -3.45
N LYS A 35 -10.84 -11.75 -3.62
CA LYS A 35 -12.07 -12.52 -3.83
C LYS A 35 -13.03 -12.34 -2.65
N GLY A 36 -14.32 -12.15 -2.95
CA GLY A 36 -15.34 -11.90 -1.94
C GLY A 36 -15.48 -10.43 -1.51
N SER A 37 -14.63 -9.53 -2.01
CA SER A 37 -14.88 -8.08 -1.94
C SER A 37 -15.84 -7.63 -3.05
N LYS A 38 -16.50 -6.49 -2.86
CA LYS A 38 -17.32 -5.86 -3.91
C LYS A 38 -16.46 -5.41 -5.10
N ALA A 39 -15.23 -4.97 -4.83
CA ALA A 39 -14.28 -4.57 -5.86
C ALA A 39 -13.95 -5.70 -6.85
N ALA A 40 -14.06 -6.96 -6.45
CA ALA A 40 -13.78 -8.10 -7.34
C ALA A 40 -14.86 -8.37 -8.41
N SER A 41 -16.05 -7.76 -8.30
CA SER A 41 -17.14 -7.94 -9.25
C SER A 41 -17.40 -6.71 -10.13
N MET A 42 -16.48 -5.75 -10.14
CA MET A 42 -16.61 -4.50 -10.90
C MET A 42 -15.34 -4.18 -11.69
N GLU A 43 -15.49 -3.38 -12.75
CA GLU A 43 -14.35 -2.88 -13.54
C GLU A 43 -13.56 -1.81 -12.76
N SER A 44 -14.25 -0.84 -12.17
CA SER A 44 -13.63 0.25 -11.41
C SER A 44 -14.57 0.79 -10.33
N CYS A 45 -14.01 1.30 -9.23
CA CYS A 45 -14.78 1.81 -8.09
C CYS A 45 -14.92 3.34 -8.11
N VAL A 46 -13.85 4.06 -7.73
CA VAL A 46 -13.83 5.54 -7.69
C VAL A 46 -13.06 6.14 -8.88
N ALA A 47 -12.18 5.36 -9.50
CA ALA A 47 -11.48 5.66 -10.75
C ALA A 47 -10.90 4.35 -11.32
N GLU A 48 -10.33 4.45 -12.52
CA GLU A 48 -9.60 3.37 -13.18
C GLU A 48 -8.48 2.80 -12.30
N THR A 49 -8.23 1.48 -12.35
CA THR A 49 -7.24 0.81 -11.51
C THR A 49 -5.85 1.43 -11.61
N ASN A 50 -5.44 1.79 -12.83
CA ASN A 50 -4.13 2.41 -13.07
C ASN A 50 -4.03 3.83 -12.49
N ASP A 51 -5.14 4.58 -12.45
CA ASP A 51 -5.17 5.90 -11.82
C ASP A 51 -5.02 5.76 -10.30
N ILE A 52 -5.81 4.88 -9.69
CA ILE A 52 -5.72 4.63 -8.24
C ILE A 52 -4.34 4.12 -7.87
N ARG A 53 -3.77 3.13 -8.57
CA ARG A 53 -2.42 2.63 -8.23
C ARG A 53 -1.35 3.73 -8.21
N ARG A 54 -1.49 4.76 -9.05
CA ARG A 54 -0.53 5.88 -9.15
C ARG A 54 -0.82 6.98 -8.13
N ASN A 55 -2.09 7.30 -7.92
CA ASN A 55 -2.53 8.50 -7.19
C ASN A 55 -3.18 8.20 -5.83
N HIS A 56 -3.31 6.91 -5.45
CA HIS A 56 -3.99 6.43 -4.23
C HIS A 56 -3.64 7.24 -2.99
N MET A 57 -2.34 7.37 -2.70
CA MET A 57 -1.90 8.05 -1.48
C MET A 57 -2.13 9.55 -1.54
N ASP A 58 -2.11 10.18 -2.71
CA ASP A 58 -2.30 11.62 -2.82
C ASP A 58 -3.77 12.00 -2.69
N TYR A 59 -4.67 11.19 -3.25
CA TYR A 59 -6.11 11.30 -3.01
C TYR A 59 -6.44 11.12 -1.52
N LEU A 60 -5.90 10.08 -0.87
CA LEU A 60 -6.14 9.85 0.55
C LEU A 60 -5.55 10.94 1.46
N LYS A 61 -4.39 11.52 1.10
CA LYS A 61 -3.80 12.64 1.86
C LYS A 61 -4.68 13.89 1.79
N HIS A 62 -5.16 14.26 0.61
CA HIS A 62 -6.06 15.40 0.44
C HIS A 62 -7.36 15.17 1.21
N GLN A 63 -7.99 14.01 1.01
CA GLN A 63 -9.22 13.66 1.70
C GLN A 63 -9.06 13.69 3.22
N ARG A 64 -7.93 13.20 3.74
CA ARG A 64 -7.64 13.24 5.18
C ARG A 64 -7.61 14.67 5.70
N VAL A 65 -6.98 15.62 4.99
CA VAL A 65 -6.94 17.02 5.42
C VAL A 65 -8.34 17.63 5.42
N GLU A 66 -9.11 17.41 4.36
CA GLU A 66 -10.50 17.87 4.24
C GLU A 66 -11.38 17.31 5.35
N THR A 67 -11.21 16.03 5.68
CA THR A 67 -12.03 15.38 6.71
C THR A 67 -11.61 15.75 8.13
N VAL A 68 -10.31 15.71 8.44
CA VAL A 68 -9.82 15.94 9.82
C VAL A 68 -9.79 17.42 10.17
N HIS A 69 -9.32 18.29 9.28
CA HIS A 69 -9.24 19.73 9.55
C HIS A 69 -10.47 20.48 9.05
N GLY A 70 -11.02 20.09 7.91
CA GLY A 70 -12.18 20.75 7.31
C GLY A 70 -13.54 20.20 7.77
N GLY A 71 -13.59 19.03 8.42
CA GLY A 71 -14.83 18.37 8.82
C GLY A 71 -15.67 17.83 7.66
N ILE A 72 -15.13 17.78 6.44
CA ILE A 72 -15.86 17.37 5.23
C ILE A 72 -15.89 15.84 5.14
N ARG A 73 -17.09 15.26 4.98
CA ARG A 73 -17.32 13.81 4.86
C ARG A 73 -18.05 13.47 3.56
N GLY A 74 -17.90 12.25 3.08
CA GLY A 74 -18.61 11.74 1.90
C GLY A 74 -18.07 12.24 0.56
N ALA A 75 -16.82 12.72 0.52
CA ALA A 75 -16.17 13.07 -0.73
C ALA A 75 -15.67 11.81 -1.47
N LYS A 76 -15.45 11.97 -2.79
CA LYS A 76 -15.23 10.87 -3.75
C LYS A 76 -14.18 9.84 -3.32
N PHE A 77 -13.10 10.27 -2.68
CA PHE A 77 -11.98 9.41 -2.27
C PHE A 77 -11.99 9.12 -0.76
N SER A 78 -13.20 9.03 -0.18
CA SER A 78 -13.44 8.65 1.21
C SER A 78 -12.77 7.33 1.58
N LEU A 79 -12.06 7.32 2.71
CA LEU A 79 -11.43 6.11 3.23
C LEU A 79 -12.46 5.03 3.60
N ILE A 80 -13.64 5.42 4.10
CA ILE A 80 -14.71 4.48 4.50
C ILE A 80 -15.24 3.74 3.27
N ASP A 81 -15.51 4.46 2.19
CA ASP A 81 -16.07 3.90 0.95
C ASP A 81 -15.06 2.96 0.27
N CYS A 82 -13.77 3.29 0.38
CA CYS A 82 -12.69 2.41 -0.06
C CYS A 82 -12.72 1.08 0.71
N VAL A 83 -12.83 1.11 2.06
CA VAL A 83 -12.90 -0.09 2.89
C VAL A 83 -14.17 -0.90 2.59
N GLU A 84 -15.32 -0.24 2.42
CA GLU A 84 -16.59 -0.91 2.09
C GLU A 84 -16.49 -1.70 0.78
N CYS A 85 -15.77 -1.17 -0.21
CA CYS A 85 -15.61 -1.84 -1.50
C CYS A 85 -14.53 -2.94 -1.47
N HIS A 86 -13.42 -2.71 -0.76
CA HIS A 86 -12.23 -3.57 -0.80
C HIS A 86 -12.16 -4.63 0.29
N ALA A 87 -12.87 -4.47 1.42
CA ALA A 87 -12.93 -5.51 2.44
C ALA A 87 -13.66 -6.74 1.89
N SER A 88 -13.09 -7.92 2.10
CA SER A 88 -13.84 -9.16 1.90
C SER A 88 -14.85 -9.36 3.04
N LYS A 89 -15.83 -10.23 2.81
CA LYS A 89 -16.81 -10.62 3.81
C LYS A 89 -16.63 -12.06 4.24
N ASP A 90 -16.84 -12.34 5.53
CA ASP A 90 -16.90 -13.69 6.06
C ASP A 90 -18.22 -14.40 5.69
N HIS A 91 -18.36 -15.66 6.11
CA HIS A 91 -19.55 -16.47 5.86
C HIS A 91 -20.85 -15.91 6.46
N ASP A 92 -20.75 -15.09 7.52
CA ASP A 92 -21.87 -14.42 8.18
C ASP A 92 -22.18 -13.06 7.54
N GLY A 93 -21.37 -12.64 6.56
CA GLY A 93 -21.52 -11.38 5.84
C GLY A 93 -20.85 -10.17 6.51
N ASN A 94 -20.07 -10.38 7.58
CA ASN A 94 -19.34 -9.31 8.25
C ASN A 94 -18.07 -8.97 7.47
N ALA A 95 -17.65 -7.70 7.53
CA ALA A 95 -16.40 -7.28 6.91
C ALA A 95 -15.20 -7.88 7.66
N VAL A 96 -14.30 -8.54 6.92
CA VAL A 96 -13.01 -8.98 7.44
C VAL A 96 -12.12 -7.73 7.60
N PRO A 97 -11.40 -7.57 8.74
CA PRO A 97 -10.52 -6.43 8.93
C PRO A 97 -9.48 -6.32 7.81
N VAL A 98 -9.39 -5.15 7.16
CA VAL A 98 -8.51 -4.93 6.00
C VAL A 98 -7.00 -5.09 6.26
N THR A 99 -6.62 -5.17 7.54
CA THR A 99 -5.26 -5.44 8.02
C THR A 99 -4.94 -6.92 8.20
N ASP A 100 -5.93 -7.80 8.05
CA ASP A 100 -5.73 -9.24 8.22
C ASP A 100 -5.02 -9.84 7.01
N GLU A 101 -4.33 -10.96 7.23
CA GLU A 101 -3.62 -11.67 6.17
C GLU A 101 -4.58 -12.03 5.02
N GLY A 102 -4.13 -11.81 3.80
CA GLY A 102 -4.92 -12.06 2.60
C GLY A 102 -5.94 -10.97 2.26
N GLN A 103 -6.06 -9.89 3.06
CA GLN A 103 -6.84 -8.71 2.66
C GLN A 103 -6.03 -7.77 1.76
N PHE A 104 -6.74 -6.98 0.95
CA PHE A 104 -6.13 -6.16 -0.10
C PHE A 104 -5.17 -5.10 0.45
N CYS A 105 -5.61 -4.37 1.48
CA CYS A 105 -4.83 -3.27 2.03
C CYS A 105 -3.52 -3.77 2.66
N GLU A 106 -3.58 -4.85 3.44
CA GLU A 106 -2.39 -5.48 4.01
C GLU A 106 -1.42 -5.96 2.93
N ALA A 107 -1.90 -6.74 1.94
CA ALA A 107 -1.06 -7.29 0.88
C ALA A 107 -0.36 -6.20 0.06
N CYS A 108 -1.08 -5.12 -0.29
CA CYS A 108 -0.50 -4.00 -1.04
C CYS A 108 0.55 -3.25 -0.20
N HIS A 109 0.25 -2.95 1.06
CA HIS A 109 1.17 -2.20 1.92
C HIS A 109 2.43 -3.00 2.25
N ALA A 110 2.30 -4.31 2.46
CA ALA A 110 3.42 -5.22 2.58
C ALA A 110 4.28 -5.22 1.30
N TYR A 111 3.64 -5.31 0.13
CA TYR A 111 4.33 -5.31 -1.17
C TYR A 111 5.15 -4.02 -1.42
N VAL A 112 4.61 -2.85 -1.07
CA VAL A 112 5.32 -1.57 -1.24
C VAL A 112 6.15 -1.16 -0.01
N ALA A 113 6.23 -2.01 1.02
CA ALA A 113 6.94 -1.78 2.27
C ALA A 113 6.54 -0.46 2.97
N VAL A 114 5.25 -0.13 2.98
CA VAL A 114 4.73 1.08 3.66
C VAL A 114 3.94 0.71 4.91
N SER A 115 3.98 1.59 5.90
CA SER A 115 3.23 1.44 7.15
C SER A 115 2.43 2.72 7.45
N PRO A 116 1.16 2.81 7.01
CA PRO A 116 0.35 4.02 7.22
C PRO A 116 -0.16 4.21 8.66
N ALA A 117 0.12 5.33 9.32
CA ALA A 117 -0.49 5.70 10.62
C ALA A 117 -1.68 6.67 10.40
N CYS A 118 -2.84 6.58 11.09
CA CYS A 118 -3.04 6.86 12.52
C CYS A 118 -4.17 6.04 13.21
N PHE A 119 -4.32 4.72 13.19
CA PHE A 119 -3.47 3.76 13.88
C PHE A 119 -3.67 2.42 13.16
N GLN A 120 -3.19 2.41 11.91
CA GLN A 120 -3.19 1.32 10.94
C GLN A 120 -4.59 0.72 10.76
N CYS A 121 -5.45 1.54 10.15
CA CYS A 121 -6.88 1.27 9.88
C CYS A 121 -7.80 1.33 11.12
N HIS A 122 -7.42 2.18 12.08
CA HIS A 122 -8.26 2.87 13.08
C HIS A 122 -9.11 2.03 14.06
N ARG A 123 -8.41 1.16 14.82
CA ARG A 123 -8.90 0.47 16.02
C ARG A 123 -9.24 1.43 17.18
N THR A 124 -10.04 0.95 18.15
CA THR A 124 -10.33 1.67 19.41
C THR A 124 -9.11 1.77 20.34
N THR A 125 -8.18 0.80 20.25
CA THR A 125 -6.89 0.81 20.95
C THR A 125 -5.76 0.36 20.03
N PRO A 126 -4.53 0.93 20.16
CA PRO A 126 -3.36 0.47 19.42
C PRO A 126 -3.02 -1.00 19.73
N MET A 127 -2.49 -1.75 18.77
CA MET A 127 -1.99 -3.10 19.01
C MET A 127 -0.87 -3.09 20.05
N GLN A 128 -0.92 -4.05 20.99
CA GLN A 128 0.19 -4.35 21.89
C GLN A 128 1.11 -5.37 21.21
N GLY A 129 2.31 -4.92 20.83
CA GLY A 129 3.37 -5.77 20.27
C GLY A 129 3.72 -5.48 18.82
N LYS A 130 5.04 -5.39 18.53
CA LYS A 130 5.76 -5.30 17.24
C LYS A 130 5.22 -4.39 16.12
N GLY A 131 4.17 -3.61 16.35
CA GLY A 131 3.74 -2.58 15.42
C GLY A 131 4.74 -1.43 15.44
N SER A 132 5.55 -1.28 14.40
CA SER A 132 6.35 -0.07 14.24
C SER A 132 5.39 1.09 13.99
N LEU A 133 5.37 2.08 14.89
CA LEU A 133 4.71 3.36 14.62
C LEU A 133 5.60 4.11 13.64
N GLY A 134 5.55 3.76 12.36
CA GLY A 134 6.34 4.39 11.31
C GLY A 134 7.84 4.47 11.62
N ALA A 135 8.63 3.47 11.20
CA ALA A 135 10.08 3.43 11.41
C ALA A 135 10.57 3.47 12.89
N VAL A 136 9.66 3.52 13.86
CA VAL A 136 9.99 3.50 15.28
C VAL A 136 9.72 2.11 15.85
N ASP A 137 10.80 1.42 16.22
CA ASP A 137 10.77 0.20 17.02
C ASP A 137 10.37 0.54 18.47
N LEU A 138 9.12 0.24 18.81
CA LEU A 138 8.56 0.46 20.15
C LEU A 138 9.25 -0.37 21.24
N GLU A 139 9.86 -1.52 20.91
CA GLU A 139 10.63 -2.30 21.89
C GLU A 139 12.00 -1.68 22.17
N ARG A 140 12.54 -0.93 21.21
CA ARG A 140 13.77 -0.12 21.36
C ARG A 140 13.52 1.26 21.99
N MET A 141 12.28 1.75 21.99
CA MET A 141 11.84 2.88 22.81
C MET A 141 11.45 2.44 24.23
N LYS A 142 12.36 1.77 24.95
CA LYS A 142 12.23 1.64 26.41
C LYS A 142 12.46 3.02 27.03
N PHE A 143 11.41 3.81 27.20
CA PHE A 143 11.22 4.86 28.21
C PHE A 143 12.49 5.60 28.69
N GLN A 144 13.40 5.95 27.79
CA GLN A 144 14.64 6.66 28.05
C GLN A 144 14.65 7.83 27.08
N SER A 145 13.90 8.88 27.44
CA SER A 145 14.09 10.29 27.02
C SER A 145 12.81 11.12 26.93
N LEU A 146 11.65 10.68 27.46
CA LEU A 146 10.59 11.63 27.81
C LEU A 146 10.80 12.17 29.24
N ASN A 147 12.01 12.62 29.55
CA ASN A 147 12.17 13.60 30.60
C ASN A 147 12.06 14.99 29.95
N ALA A 148 11.52 15.96 30.67
CA ALA A 148 11.31 17.32 30.17
C ALA A 148 12.59 18.00 29.62
N SER A 149 13.77 17.44 29.93
CA SER A 149 15.07 17.90 29.45
C SER A 149 15.32 17.59 27.97
N SER A 150 14.81 16.47 27.45
CA SER A 150 14.95 16.08 26.02
C SER A 150 14.17 17.00 25.07
N LEU A 151 13.03 17.55 25.52
CA LEU A 151 12.23 18.49 24.75
C LEU A 151 12.95 19.83 24.48
N LYS A 152 13.92 20.21 25.31
CA LYS A 152 14.74 21.42 25.11
C LYS A 152 15.85 21.23 24.09
N GLU A 153 16.30 20.00 23.87
CA GLU A 153 17.41 19.71 22.95
C GLU A 153 16.95 19.66 21.48
N TRP A 154 15.68 19.30 21.25
CA TRP A 154 15.15 19.07 19.90
C TRP A 154 14.47 20.27 19.22
N HIS A 155 14.29 21.41 19.92
CA HIS A 155 13.62 22.59 19.34
C HIS A 155 14.29 23.91 19.75
N PRO A 156 15.36 24.37 19.09
CA PRO A 156 15.96 25.68 19.40
C PRO A 156 15.15 26.89 18.91
N VAL A 157 13.96 26.72 18.31
CA VAL A 157 13.24 27.78 17.58
C VAL A 157 11.93 28.24 18.24
N ILE A 158 11.47 27.62 19.35
CA ILE A 158 10.23 28.03 20.02
C ILE A 158 10.50 28.63 21.40
N HIS A 159 11.22 29.76 21.47
CA HIS A 159 11.27 30.56 22.71
C HIS A 159 11.36 32.09 22.53
N ALA A 160 11.32 32.64 21.32
CA ALA A 160 11.19 34.10 21.14
C ALA A 160 9.71 34.51 21.11
N GLY A 161 9.05 34.59 22.27
CA GLY A 161 7.67 35.11 22.31
C GLY A 161 6.93 35.16 23.64
N SER A 162 7.45 34.58 24.72
CA SER A 162 6.68 34.49 25.98
C SER A 162 7.23 35.33 27.16
N GLU A 163 8.16 36.26 26.95
CA GLU A 163 8.76 37.05 28.04
C GLU A 163 8.35 38.54 28.09
N SER A 164 7.39 38.99 27.27
CA SER A 164 6.91 40.39 27.29
C SER A 164 5.47 40.56 27.80
N ALA A 165 5.08 39.80 28.83
CA ALA A 165 3.84 40.06 29.56
C ALA A 165 4.06 39.88 31.08
N ARG A 166 4.67 40.89 31.69
CA ARG A 166 4.50 41.24 33.10
C ARG A 166 4.38 42.73 33.22
#